data_AF-A0A800C9W5-F1
#
_entry.id   AF-A0A800C9W5-F1
#
_cell.length_a   1.000
_cell.length_b   1.000
_cell.length_c   1.000
_cell.angle_alpha   90.00
_cell.angle_beta   90.00
_cell.angle_gamma   90.00
#
_symmetry.space_group_name_H-M   'P 1'
#
loop_
_entity.id
_entity.type
_entity.pdbx_description
1 polymer ?
#
loop_
_entity_poly.entity_id
_entity_poly.type
_entity_poly.pdbx_seq_one_letter_code
_entity_poly.pdbx_strand_id
1 'polypeptide(L)'
;MALKITRTSLQISLFFFAFYIAGHYVFGFPFPAPLDLLQILFVAFSGVLLGVAFSRVWPLPPRAGFERIMRVFLLMAPALGLGLALHVWLQGPQAERALYLIFALAAWLGSGYIVRVET
;
A
#
# COMPACT_ATOMS: atom_id res chain seq x y z
N MET A 1 14.90 -9.86 4.50
CA MET A 1 13.75 -8.96 4.77
C MET A 1 13.76 -7.74 3.84
N ALA A 2 14.82 -6.92 3.86
CA ALA A 2 14.94 -5.71 3.05
C ALA A 2 14.67 -5.93 1.55
N LEU A 3 15.29 -6.94 0.94
CA LEU A 3 15.07 -7.26 -0.47
C LEU A 3 13.60 -7.55 -0.82
N LYS A 4 12.85 -8.23 0.06
CA LYS A 4 11.42 -8.51 -0.16
C LYS A 4 10.61 -7.22 -0.13
N ILE A 5 10.86 -6.36 0.86
CA ILE A 5 10.24 -5.02 1.01
C ILE A 5 10.49 -4.18 -0.25
N THR A 6 11.75 -4.06 -0.68
CA THR A 6 12.10 -3.29 -1.87
C THR A 6 11.43 -3.87 -3.11
N ARG A 7 11.49 -5.20 -3.31
CA ARG A 7 10.89 -5.86 -4.46
C ARG A 7 9.38 -5.61 -4.55
N THR A 8 8.63 -5.83 -3.47
CA THR A 8 7.18 -5.62 -3.49
C THR A 8 6.80 -4.16 -3.63
N SER A 9 7.53 -3.25 -2.99
CA SER A 9 7.30 -1.81 -3.16
C SER A 9 7.48 -1.39 -4.62
N LEU A 10 8.53 -1.89 -5.28
CA LEU A 10 8.76 -1.67 -6.72
C LEU A 10 7.68 -2.33 -7.59
N GLN A 11 7.26 -3.55 -7.29
CA GLN A 11 6.19 -4.23 -8.04
C GLN A 11 4.86 -3.48 -7.96
N ILE A 12 4.48 -3.03 -6.77
CA ILE A 12 3.28 -2.20 -6.56
C ILE A 12 3.40 -0.89 -7.35
N SER A 13 4.55 -0.22 -7.25
CA SER A 13 4.79 1.05 -7.95
C SER A 13 4.70 0.87 -9.47
N LEU A 14 5.39 -0.14 -10.02
CA LEU A 14 5.36 -0.46 -11.45
C LEU A 14 3.95 -0.81 -11.94
N PHE A 15 3.20 -1.58 -11.14
CA PHE A 15 1.80 -1.87 -11.44
C PHE A 15 0.97 -0.58 -11.53
N PHE A 16 1.09 0.32 -10.56
CA PHE A 16 0.34 1.58 -10.59
C PHE A 16 0.83 2.58 -11.64
N PHE A 17 2.12 2.57 -11.98
CA PHE A 17 2.63 3.34 -13.13
C PHE A 17 1.95 2.88 -14.41
N ALA A 18 1.98 1.57 -14.67
CA ALA A 18 1.30 0.99 -15.83
C ALA A 18 -0.21 1.25 -15.80
N PHE A 19 -0.85 1.13 -14.64
CA PHE A 19 -2.28 1.39 -14.47
C PHE A 19 -2.65 2.83 -14.83
N TYR A 20 -1.91 3.83 -14.36
CA TYR A 20 -2.23 5.24 -14.66
C TYR A 20 -1.88 5.64 -16.10
N ILE A 21 -0.80 5.09 -16.66
CA ILE A 21 -0.47 5.28 -18.08
C ILE A 21 -1.55 4.64 -18.96
N ALA A 22 -1.91 3.39 -18.69
CA ALA A 22 -2.99 2.71 -19.41
C ALA A 22 -4.32 3.44 -19.24
N GLY A 23 -4.62 3.90 -18.02
CA GLY A 23 -5.83 4.65 -17.72
C GLY A 23 -5.94 5.98 -18.47
N HIS A 24 -4.81 6.63 -18.77
CA HIS A 24 -4.79 7.78 -19.66
C HIS A 24 -5.30 7.42 -21.06
N TYR A 25 -4.76 6.36 -21.66
CA TYR A 25 -5.12 5.95 -23.02
C TYR A 25 -6.50 5.29 -23.14
N VAL A 26 -6.97 4.60 -22.09
CA VAL A 26 -8.24 3.85 -22.14
C VAL A 26 -9.42 4.66 -21.60
N PHE A 27 -9.22 5.41 -20.51
CA PHE A 27 -10.30 6.10 -19.79
C PHE A 27 -10.18 7.62 -19.83
N GLY A 28 -9.16 8.18 -20.50
CA GLY A 28 -8.96 9.63 -20.58
C GLY A 28 -8.49 10.25 -19.28
N PHE A 29 -7.88 9.48 -18.37
CA PHE A 29 -7.25 10.06 -17.17
C PHE A 29 -6.17 11.07 -17.55
N PRO A 30 -5.88 12.07 -16.71
CA PRO A 30 -4.74 12.94 -16.93
C PRO A 30 -3.44 12.12 -16.99
N PHE A 31 -2.50 12.52 -17.85
CA PHE A 31 -1.22 11.84 -17.97
C PHE A 31 -0.42 11.99 -16.66
N PRO A 32 0.17 10.92 -16.10
CA PRO A 32 0.88 11.00 -14.83
C PRO A 32 2.14 11.85 -14.94
N ALA A 33 2.22 12.92 -14.14
CA ALA A 33 3.40 13.76 -14.06
C ALA A 33 4.55 12.97 -13.40
N PRO A 34 5.83 13.33 -13.65
CA PRO A 34 6.96 12.69 -12.98
C PRO A 34 6.86 12.73 -11.46
N LEU A 35 6.28 13.81 -10.90
CA LEU A 35 6.02 13.94 -9.48
C LEU A 35 5.00 12.90 -8.97
N ASP A 36 3.94 12.61 -9.74
CA ASP A 36 2.95 11.59 -9.38
C ASP A 36 3.61 10.20 -9.26
N LEU A 37 4.54 9.89 -10.17
CA LEU A 37 5.28 8.63 -10.15
C LEU A 37 6.15 8.53 -8.89
N LEU A 38 6.82 9.62 -8.50
CA LEU A 38 7.59 9.67 -7.26
C LEU A 38 6.69 9.54 -6.02
N GLN A 39 5.52 10.16 -6.03
CA GLN A 39 4.55 10.05 -4.94
C GLN A 39 4.01 8.63 -4.81
N ILE A 40 3.63 7.97 -5.91
CA ILE A 40 3.22 6.56 -5.92
C ILE A 40 4.34 5.67 -5.36
N LEU A 41 5.59 5.90 -5.78
CA LEU A 41 6.74 5.16 -5.27
C LEU A 41 6.88 5.35 -3.75
N PHE A 42 6.88 6.60 -3.28
CA PHE A 42 6.97 6.93 -1.86
C PHE A 42 5.84 6.30 -1.03
N VAL A 43 4.61 6.39 -1.53
CA VAL A 43 3.40 5.84 -0.91
C VAL A 43 3.45 4.32 -0.85
N ALA A 44 3.90 3.65 -1.91
CA ALA A 44 4.06 2.20 -1.92
C ALA A 44 5.11 1.74 -0.88
N PHE A 45 6.26 2.41 -0.82
CA PHE A 45 7.31 2.08 0.16
C PHE A 45 6.84 2.30 1.60
N SER A 46 6.25 3.46 1.89
CA SER A 46 5.75 3.78 3.22
C SER A 46 4.60 2.84 3.65
N GLY A 47 3.70 2.50 2.74
CA GLY A 47 2.65 1.51 2.97
C GLY A 47 3.23 0.14 3.33
N VAL A 48 4.13 -0.42 2.52
CA VAL A 48 4.77 -1.72 2.82
C VAL A 48 5.48 -1.68 4.17
N LEU A 49 6.19 -0.60 4.50
CA LEU A 49 6.86 -0.44 5.78
C LEU A 49 5.88 -0.45 6.95
N LEU A 50 4.75 0.26 6.85
CA LEU A 50 3.69 0.23 7.85
C LEU A 50 3.15 -1.20 8.03
N GLY A 51 2.86 -1.89 6.92
CA GLY A 51 2.40 -3.28 6.94
C GLY A 51 3.37 -4.20 7.69
N VAL A 52 4.66 -4.08 7.39
CA VAL A 52 5.71 -4.85 8.05
C VAL A 52 5.84 -4.49 9.53
N ALA A 53 5.74 -3.21 9.89
CA ALA A 53 5.77 -2.76 11.28
C ALA A 53 4.59 -3.32 12.07
N PHE A 54 3.39 -3.27 11.49
CA PHE A 54 2.19 -3.87 12.06
C PHE A 54 2.38 -5.38 12.28
N SER A 55 2.96 -6.11 11.32
CA SER A 55 3.21 -7.55 11.47
C SER A 55 4.23 -7.91 12.53
N ARG A 56 5.09 -6.98 12.95
CA ARG A 56 5.98 -7.23 14.09
C ARG A 56 5.23 -7.26 15.41
N VAL A 57 4.20 -6.44 15.53
CA VAL A 57 3.33 -6.38 16.71
C VAL A 57 2.29 -7.51 16.65
N TRP A 58 1.69 -7.72 15.47
CA TRP A 58 0.68 -8.76 15.24
C TRP A 58 1.02 -9.61 14.00
N PRO A 59 1.86 -10.66 14.18
CA PRO A 59 2.21 -11.58 13.11
C PRO A 59 1.00 -12.25 12.48
N LEU A 60 1.11 -12.64 11.20
CA LEU A 60 0.06 -13.37 10.52
C LEU A 60 -0.11 -14.75 11.19
N PRO A 61 -1.34 -15.15 11.60
CA PRO A 61 -1.59 -16.47 12.14
C PRO A 61 -1.38 -17.55 11.07
N PRO A 62 -0.94 -18.76 11.45
CA PRO A 62 -0.67 -19.85 10.51
C PRO A 62 -1.95 -20.40 9.88
N ARG A 63 -3.07 -20.34 10.61
CA ARG A 63 -4.37 -20.84 10.16
C ARG A 63 -5.28 -19.68 9.78
N ALA A 64 -6.10 -19.91 8.75
CA ALA A 64 -7.20 -19.00 8.45
C ALA A 64 -8.23 -19.06 9.58
N GLY A 65 -8.79 -17.91 9.95
CA GLY A 65 -9.77 -17.81 11.03
C GLY A 65 -10.09 -16.36 11.37
N PHE A 66 -10.86 -16.18 12.45
CA PHE A 66 -11.32 -14.86 12.89
C PHE A 66 -10.18 -13.89 13.18
N GLU A 67 -9.05 -14.36 13.74
CA GLU A 67 -7.86 -13.53 13.98
C GLU A 67 -7.35 -12.88 12.69
N ARG A 68 -7.31 -13.63 11.58
CA ARG A 68 -6.86 -13.10 10.28
C ARG A 68 -7.79 -12.00 9.75
N ILE A 69 -9.09 -12.14 9.99
CA ILE A 69 -10.11 -11.15 9.61
C ILE A 69 -9.92 -9.88 10.44
N MET A 70 -9.87 -10.00 11.77
CA MET A 70 -9.65 -8.86 12.67
C MET A 70 -8.36 -8.13 12.37
N ARG A 71 -7.29 -8.87 12.08
CA ARG A 71 -6.01 -8.33 11.68
C ARG A 71 -6.10 -7.45 10.42
N VAL A 72 -6.87 -7.87 9.42
CA VAL A 72 -7.10 -7.06 8.21
C VAL A 72 -7.88 -5.80 8.57
N PHE A 73 -8.97 -5.89 9.33
CA PHE A 73 -9.73 -4.70 9.74
C PHE A 73 -8.89 -3.70 10.54
N LEU A 74 -8.13 -4.19 11.51
CA LEU A 74 -7.25 -3.40 12.38
C LEU A 74 -6.09 -2.76 11.62
N LEU A 75 -5.60 -3.37 10.54
CA LEU A 75 -4.61 -2.76 9.67
C LEU A 75 -5.25 -1.77 8.71
N MET A 76 -6.38 -2.14 8.10
CA MET A 76 -6.96 -1.38 7.01
C MET A 76 -7.52 -0.03 7.44
N ALA A 77 -8.20 0.03 8.59
CA ALA A 77 -8.74 1.28 9.10
C ALA A 77 -7.65 2.37 9.30
N PRO A 78 -6.56 2.12 10.05
CA PRO A 78 -5.49 3.10 10.18
C PRO A 78 -4.71 3.30 8.88
N ALA A 79 -4.52 2.27 8.05
CA ALA A 79 -3.84 2.44 6.77
C ALA A 79 -4.61 3.36 5.83
N LEU A 80 -5.94 3.24 5.75
CA LEU A 80 -6.77 4.14 4.95
C LEU A 80 -6.76 5.56 5.52
N GLY A 81 -6.87 5.73 6.84
CA GLY A 81 -6.81 7.04 7.49
C GLY A 81 -5.47 7.75 7.25
N LEU A 82 -4.35 7.05 7.45
CA LEU A 82 -3.00 7.56 7.15
C LEU A 82 -2.81 7.80 5.66
N GLY A 83 -3.32 6.92 4.82
CA GLY A 83 -3.28 7.06 3.36
C GLY A 83 -4.02 8.31 2.89
N LEU A 84 -5.18 8.61 3.47
CA LEU A 84 -5.96 9.84 3.20
C LEU A 84 -5.19 11.08 3.65
N ALA A 85 -4.63 11.06 4.87
CA ALA A 85 -3.81 12.17 5.36
C ALA A 85 -2.61 12.43 4.42
N LEU A 86 -1.93 11.36 4.01
CA LEU A 86 -0.78 11.44 3.10
C LEU A 86 -1.18 11.92 1.71
N HIS A 87 -2.32 11.46 1.19
CA HIS A 87 -2.89 11.90 -0.08
C HIS A 87 -3.20 13.41 -0.06
N VAL A 88 -3.88 13.90 0.98
CA VAL A 88 -4.19 15.33 1.14
C VAL A 88 -2.90 16.15 1.27
N TRP A 89 -1.89 15.64 1.98
CA TRP A 89 -0.62 16.32 2.15
C TRP A 89 0.20 16.43 0.84
N LEU A 90 0.19 15.38 0.01
CA LEU A 90 1.01 15.33 -1.22
C LEU A 90 0.33 15.96 -2.44
N GLN A 91 -0.99 15.80 -2.57
CA GLN A 91 -1.74 16.19 -3.76
C GLN A 91 -2.87 17.19 -3.49
N GLY A 92 -3.11 17.54 -2.22
CA GLY A 92 -4.19 18.43 -1.83
C GLY A 92 -5.58 17.76 -1.83
N PRO A 93 -6.65 18.54 -1.64
CA PRO A 93 -8.03 18.02 -1.53
C PRO A 93 -8.64 17.53 -2.85
N GLN A 94 -8.11 17.96 -4.00
CA GLN A 94 -8.62 17.63 -5.34
C GLN A 94 -7.67 16.71 -6.11
N ALA A 95 -7.09 15.75 -5.41
CA ALA A 95 -6.10 14.87 -5.98
C ALA A 95 -6.73 13.84 -6.93
N GLU A 96 -6.14 13.73 -8.12
CA GLU A 96 -6.64 12.87 -9.21
C GLU A 96 -6.24 11.39 -9.04
N ARG A 97 -5.38 11.08 -8.07
CA ARG A 97 -4.83 9.73 -7.86
C ARG A 97 -5.26 9.17 -6.52
N ALA A 98 -5.66 7.91 -6.49
CA ALA A 98 -6.11 7.24 -5.27
C ALA A 98 -4.93 6.78 -4.38
N LEU A 99 -4.02 7.70 -4.02
CA LEU A 99 -2.83 7.41 -3.20
C LEU A 99 -3.16 6.70 -1.89
N TYR A 100 -4.29 7.05 -1.26
CA TYR A 100 -4.75 6.40 -0.03
C TYR A 100 -5.03 4.89 -0.22
N LEU A 101 -5.58 4.50 -1.38
CA LEU A 101 -5.79 3.07 -1.73
C LEU A 101 -4.47 2.37 -2.01
N ILE A 102 -3.54 3.03 -2.70
CA ILE A 102 -2.20 2.48 -2.96
C ILE A 102 -1.48 2.21 -1.64
N PHE A 103 -1.53 3.18 -0.71
CA PHE A 103 -0.95 3.06 0.62
C PHE A 103 -1.55 1.89 1.40
N ALA A 104 -2.88 1.83 1.44
CA ALA A 104 -3.66 0.79 2.10
C ALA A 104 -3.34 -0.61 1.57
N LEU A 105 -3.32 -0.78 0.24
CA LEU A 105 -2.99 -2.03 -0.41
C LEU A 105 -1.54 -2.45 -0.12
N ALA A 106 -0.61 -1.49 -0.20
CA ALA A 106 0.80 -1.72 0.11
C ALA A 106 1.01 -2.16 1.56
N ALA A 107 0.32 -1.54 2.52
CA ALA A 107 0.33 -1.95 3.91
C ALA A 107 -0.24 -3.36 4.09
N TRP A 108 -1.35 -3.68 3.44
CA TRP A 108 -1.92 -5.02 3.50
C TRP A 108 -0.96 -6.09 2.98
N LEU A 109 -0.35 -5.88 1.81
CA LEU A 109 0.63 -6.80 1.22
C LEU A 109 1.89 -6.93 2.08
N GLY A 110 2.44 -5.81 2.56
CA GLY A 110 3.59 -5.81 3.47
C GLY A 110 3.31 -6.55 4.79
N SER A 111 2.06 -6.54 5.23
CA SER A 111 1.66 -7.24 6.44
C SER A 111 1.78 -8.76 6.34
N GLY A 112 1.86 -9.33 5.14
CA GLY A 112 1.95 -10.78 4.95
C GLY A 112 3.33 -11.39 5.27
N TYR A 113 4.36 -10.58 5.56
CA TYR A 113 5.74 -11.08 5.59
C TYR A 113 6.19 -11.80 6.87
N ILE A 114 5.54 -11.54 7.99
CA ILE A 114 5.88 -12.15 9.28
C ILE A 114 4.74 -13.08 9.65
N VAL A 115 5.02 -14.37 9.66
CA VAL A 115 4.05 -15.44 9.95
C VAL A 115 4.47 -16.10 11.26
N ARG A 116 3.51 -16.36 12.14
CA ARG A 116 3.74 -17.11 13.38
C ARG A 116 3.93 -18.59 13.05
N VAL A 117 4.93 -19.23 13.67
CA VAL A 117 5.18 -20.67 13.52
C VAL A 117 4.14 -21.44 14.34
N GLU A 118 3.63 -22.56 13.81
CA GLU A 118 2.79 -23.47 14.60
C GLU A 118 3.63 -24.06 15.74
N THR A 119 3.20 -23.84 16.98
CA THR A 119 3.70 -24.52 18.18
C THR A 119 2.91 -25.78 18.45
#